data_AF-A0A3C0MB49-F1
#
_entry.id   AF-A0A3C0MB49-F1
#
_cell.length_a   1.000
_cell.length_b   1.000
_cell.length_c   1.000
_cell.angle_alpha   90.00
_cell.angle_beta   90.00
_cell.angle_gamma   90.00
#
_symmetry.space_group_name_H-M   'P 1'
#
loop_
_entity.id
_entity.type
_entity.pdbx_description
1 polymer ?
#
loop_
_entity_poly.entity_id
_entity_poly.type
_entity_poly.pdbx_seq_one_letter_code
_entity_poly.pdbx_strand_id
1 'polypeptide(L)' 'KEAALLFTSGFISNEAALSTLGNVLPGCIIYSDALNHASMIEGMKHSRAHRRVWRHNDLAHLEELLAGDDPRAPKV' A
#
# COMPACT_ATOMS: atom_id res chain seq x y z
N LYS A 1 1.22 -15.98 19.47
CA LYS A 1 1.26 -14.88 18.47
C LYS A 1 2.14 -15.33 17.31
N GLU A 2 1.79 -14.98 16.08
CA GLU A 2 2.39 -15.57 14.87
C GLU A 2 3.83 -15.08 14.58
N ALA A 3 4.13 -13.77 14.53
CA ALA A 3 5.50 -13.20 14.53
C ALA A 3 5.46 -11.66 14.67
N ALA A 4 6.61 -11.00 14.90
CA ALA A 4 6.77 -9.55 14.83
C ALA A 4 8.22 -9.15 14.45
N LEU A 5 8.39 -7.97 13.85
CA LEU A 5 9.69 -7.42 13.47
C LEU A 5 9.81 -5.97 13.98
N LEU A 6 10.90 -5.66 14.69
CA LEU A 6 11.15 -4.33 15.24
C LEU A 6 11.94 -3.47 14.25
N PHE A 7 11.55 -2.21 14.16
CA PHE A 7 12.24 -1.16 13.41
C PHE A 7 12.56 0.02 14.34
N THR A 8 13.44 0.90 13.89
CA THR A 8 13.86 2.08 14.66
C THR A 8 12.74 3.11 14.85
N SER A 9 11.69 3.11 14.02
CA SER A 9 10.50 3.94 14.20
C SER A 9 9.31 3.42 13.37
N GLY A 10 8.12 3.96 13.66
CA GLY A 10 6.92 3.74 12.84
C GLY A 10 7.04 4.30 11.41
N PHE A 11 7.93 5.27 11.19
CA PHE A 11 8.21 5.78 9.86
C PHE A 11 8.93 4.71 9.03
N ILE A 12 10.04 4.18 9.57
CA ILE A 12 10.87 3.20 8.88
C ILE A 12 10.12 1.88 8.70
N SER A 13 9.26 1.49 9.66
CA SER A 13 8.44 0.28 9.50
C SER A 13 7.50 0.37 8.31
N ASN A 14 6.80 1.50 8.14
CA ASN A 14 5.87 1.70 7.03
C ASN A 14 6.59 1.79 5.68
N GLU A 15 7.69 2.56 5.64
CA GLU A 15 8.50 2.70 4.44
C GLU A 15 9.06 1.34 3.98
N ALA A 16 9.70 0.60 4.89
CA ALA A 16 10.30 -0.70 4.59
C ALA A 16 9.25 -1.75 4.19
N ALA A 17 8.12 -1.81 4.91
CA ALA A 17 7.07 -2.79 4.62
C ALA A 17 6.44 -2.57 3.23
N LEU A 18 6.00 -1.34 2.94
CA LEU A 18 5.30 -1.04 1.68
C LEU A 18 6.24 -1.12 0.46
N SER A 19 7.47 -0.63 0.58
CA SER A 19 8.46 -0.75 -0.49
C SER A 19 8.81 -2.22 -0.77
N THR A 20 9.01 -3.03 0.28
CA THR A 20 9.35 -4.45 0.14
C THR A 20 8.20 -5.24 -0.48
N LEU A 21 6.97 -5.08 0.04
CA LEU A 21 5.79 -5.77 -0.50
C LEU A 21 5.57 -5.42 -1.98
N GLY A 22 5.61 -4.13 -2.32
CA GLY A 22 5.41 -3.70 -3.71
C GLY A 22 6.56 -4.06 -4.66
N ASN A 23 7.74 -4.39 -4.14
CA ASN A 23 8.87 -4.88 -4.95
C ASN A 23 8.90 -6.41 -5.09
N VAL A 24 8.45 -7.14 -4.07
CA VAL A 24 8.47 -8.62 -4.05
C VAL A 24 7.23 -9.22 -4.71
N LEU A 25 6.07 -8.55 -4.65
CA LEU A 25 4.82 -9.02 -5.26
C LEU A 25 4.70 -8.50 -6.71
N PRO A 26 4.90 -9.33 -7.74
CA PRO A 26 4.83 -8.88 -9.13
C PRO A 26 3.42 -8.42 -9.49
N GLY A 27 3.30 -7.26 -10.15
CA GLY A 27 2.00 -6.70 -10.55
C GLY A 27 1.13 -6.23 -9.38
N CYS A 28 1.71 -6.04 -8.19
CA CYS A 28 0.97 -5.57 -7.02
C CYS A 28 0.36 -4.19 -7.24
N ILE A 29 -0.84 -4.02 -6.68
CA ILE A 29 -1.57 -2.75 -6.67
C ILE A 29 -1.75 -2.32 -5.22
N ILE A 30 -1.25 -1.12 -4.89
CA ILE A 30 -1.40 -0.52 -3.56
C ILE A 30 -2.51 0.53 -3.59
N TYR A 31 -3.49 0.38 -2.69
CA TYR A 31 -4.61 1.31 -2.54
C TYR A 31 -4.37 2.26 -1.35
N SER A 32 -4.02 3.50 -1.65
CA SER A 32 -3.68 4.51 -0.64
C SER A 32 -4.84 5.46 -0.39
N ASP A 33 -5.21 5.65 0.86
CA ASP A 33 -6.06 6.77 1.28
C ASP A 33 -5.34 8.09 0.95
N ALA A 34 -6.10 9.11 0.53
CA ALA A 34 -5.56 10.42 0.16
C ALA A 34 -4.86 11.17 1.29
N LEU A 35 -5.17 10.86 2.55
CA LEU A 35 -4.56 11.46 3.74
C LEU A 35 -3.64 10.49 4.49
N ASN A 36 -3.18 9.42 3.82
CA ASN A 36 -2.18 8.53 4.40
C ASN A 36 -0.91 9.28 4.84
N HIS A 37 -0.33 8.81 5.94
CA HIS A 37 0.86 9.42 6.53
C HIS A 37 2.06 9.41 5.54
N ALA A 38 2.91 10.43 5.62
CA ALA A 38 4.06 10.59 4.73
C ALA A 38 4.97 9.35 4.66
N SER A 39 5.15 8.63 5.77
CA SER A 39 5.94 7.39 5.82
C SER A 39 5.40 6.30 4.89
N MET A 40 4.07 6.22 4.73
CA MET A 40 3.44 5.25 3.83
C MET A 40 3.64 5.67 2.38
N ILE A 41 3.43 6.96 2.10
CA ILE A 41 3.64 7.55 0.78
C ILE A 41 5.06 7.29 0.30
N GLU A 42 6.06 7.47 1.17
CA GLU A 42 7.46 7.24 0.84
C GLU A 42 7.76 5.78 0.52
N GLY A 43 7.24 4.85 1.33
CA GLY A 43 7.35 3.42 1.04
C GLY A 43 6.76 3.02 -0.31
N MET A 44 5.59 3.57 -0.66
CA MET A 44 4.96 3.31 -1.95
C MET A 44 5.74 3.90 -3.13
N LYS A 45 6.34 5.09 -2.98
CA LYS A 45 7.19 5.70 -4.03
C LYS A 45 8.44 4.88 -4.33
N HIS A 46 9.00 4.23 -3.31
CA HIS A 46 10.16 3.33 -3.44
C HIS A 46 9.78 1.90 -3.89
N SER A 47 8.50 1.64 -4.13
CA SER A 47 8.01 0.36 -4.64
C SER A 47 7.87 0.37 -6.17
N ARG A 48 7.78 -0.82 -6.76
CA ARG A 48 7.41 -1.02 -8.17
C ARG A 48 5.92 -1.27 -8.38
N ALA A 49 5.12 -1.21 -7.32
CA ALA A 49 3.70 -1.48 -7.39
C ALA A 49 2.94 -0.36 -8.11
N HIS A 50 1.83 -0.72 -8.75
CA HIS A 50 0.85 0.26 -9.20
C HIS A 50 0.18 0.90 -7.99
N ARG A 51 -0.16 2.18 -8.09
CA ARG A 51 -0.85 2.90 -7.00
C ARG A 51 -2.22 3.38 -7.46
N ARG A 52 -3.20 3.24 -6.59
CA ARG A 52 -4.52 3.89 -6.66
C ARG A 52 -4.67 4.78 -5.43
N VAL A 53 -5.04 6.04 -5.60
CA VAL A 53 -5.31 6.94 -4.48
C VAL A 53 -6.82 7.14 -4.39
N TRP A 54 -7.41 6.73 -3.26
CA TRP A 54 -8.84 6.87 -3.02
C TRP A 54 -9.11 8.03 -2.06
N ARG A 55 -10.36 8.54 -2.08
CA ARG A 55 -10.72 9.75 -1.33
C ARG A 55 -10.82 9.37 0.15
N HIS A 56 -10.38 10.28 1.03
CA HIS A 56 -10.26 9.95 2.45
C HIS A 56 -11.57 9.42 3.04
N ASN A 57 -11.54 8.22 3.61
CA ASN A 57 -12.70 7.52 4.18
C ASN A 57 -13.90 7.30 3.22
N ASP A 58 -13.71 7.44 1.91
CA ASP A 58 -14.72 7.16 0.90
C ASP A 58 -14.62 5.72 0.40
N LEU A 59 -15.34 4.81 1.06
CA LEU A 59 -15.35 3.39 0.70
C LEU A 59 -15.98 3.12 -0.67
N ALA A 60 -16.89 3.98 -1.14
CA ALA A 60 -17.49 3.81 -2.46
C ALA A 60 -16.47 4.07 -3.56
N HIS A 61 -15.60 5.09 -3.40
CA HIS A 61 -14.49 5.31 -4.31
C HIS A 61 -13.47 4.16 -4.28
N LEU A 62 -13.17 3.64 -3.08
CA LEU A 62 -12.28 2.49 -2.95
C LEU A 62 -12.84 1.27 -3.69
N GLU A 63 -14.14 0.99 -3.53
CA GLU A 63 -14.83 -0.11 -4.21
C GLU A 63 -14.85 0.07 -5.73
N GLU A 64 -15.09 1.29 -6.23
CA GLU A 64 -15.00 1.61 -7.65
C GLU A 64 -13.62 1.30 -8.23
N LEU A 65 -12.55 1.71 -7.54
CA LEU A 65 -11.17 1.44 -7.96
C LEU A 65 -10.86 -0.06 -7.93
N LEU A 66 -11.30 -0.77 -6.88
CA LEU A 66 -11.10 -2.22 -6.75
C LEU A 66 -11.81 -3.00 -7.85
N ALA A 67 -13.03 -2.59 -8.23
CA ALA A 67 -13.81 -3.21 -9.29
C ALA A 67 -13.21 -2.98 -10.69
N GLY A 68 -12.41 -1.91 -10.86
CA GLY A 68 -11.73 -1.58 -12.11
C GLY A 68 -10.45 -2.36 -12.38
N ASP A 69 -9.87 -3.03 -11.38
CA ASP A 69 -8.62 -3.78 -11.48
C ASP A 69 -8.85 -5.31 -11.47
N ASP A 70 -7.87 -6.10 -11.93
CA ASP A 70 -7.98 -7.57 -11.97
C ASP A 70 -8.20 -8.15 -10.55
N PRO A 71 -9.30 -8.89 -10.30
CA PRO A 71 -9.55 -9.54 -9.02
C PRO A 71 -8.43 -10.49 -8.57
N ARG A 72 -7.64 -11.04 -9.50
CA ARG A 72 -6.53 -11.95 -9.23
C ARG A 72 -5.19 -11.25 -9.00
N ALA A 73 -5.06 -9.98 -9.37
CA ALA A 73 -3.83 -9.23 -9.08
C ALA A 73 -3.59 -9.16 -7.56
N PRO A 74 -2.34 -9.26 -7.08
CA PRO A 74 -2.05 -9.06 -5.66
C PRO A 74 -2.34 -7.60 -5.26
N LYS A 75 -2.94 -7.41 -4.07
CA LYS A 75 -3.38 -6.10 -3.59
C LYS A 75 -2.91 -5.88 -2.16
N VAL A 76 -2.50 -4.65 -1.85
CA VAL A 76 -2.11 -4.18 -0.51
C VAL A 76 -2.83 -2.88 -0.17
#